data_AF-A0A8J0TA66-F1
#
_entry.id   AF-A0A8J0TA66-F1
#
_cell.length_a   1.000
_cell.length_b   1.000
_cell.length_c   1.000
_cell.angle_alpha   90.00
_cell.angle_beta   90.00
_cell.angle_gamma   90.00
#
_symmetry.space_group_name_H-M   'P 1'
#
loop_
_entity.id
_entity.type
_entity.pdbx_description
1 polymer ?
#
loop_
_entity_poly.entity_id
_entity_poly.type
_entity_poly.pdbx_seq_one_letter_code
_entity_poly.pdbx_strand_id
1 'polypeptide(L)'
;MEQTKLHSSFSHPTSTVRYNAPVLEGNSTFSISITSPSSSCVNGFAYSFSINLSYHGNKNQSNQVIVDIKLLSGYTVDYQSLAKLHDDVLKAEQINNHLIVYIEPVSRDPVSMSVTLDISERVQDLQPQYVHVYDYYDRDESGFAVLWHPCSVQ
;
A
#
# COMPACT_ATOMS: atom_id res chain seq x y z
N MET A 1 -33.94 -28.86 46.92
CA MET A 1 -34.10 -28.36 45.53
C MET A 1 -32.84 -27.58 45.22
N GLU A 2 -31.86 -28.22 44.59
CA GLU A 2 -30.60 -27.60 44.18
C GLU A 2 -30.76 -27.18 42.71
N GLN A 3 -30.74 -25.88 42.42
CA GLN A 3 -30.75 -25.40 41.05
C GLN A 3 -29.31 -25.42 40.51
N THR A 4 -28.99 -26.39 39.67
CA THR A 4 -27.75 -26.39 38.89
C THR A 4 -27.84 -25.30 37.83
N LYS A 5 -27.17 -24.16 38.07
CA LYS A 5 -27.03 -23.06 37.11
C LYS A 5 -26.16 -23.54 35.94
N LEU A 6 -26.77 -23.75 34.77
CA LEU A 6 -26.04 -24.10 33.55
C LEU A 6 -25.20 -22.90 33.10
N HIS A 7 -23.88 -23.02 33.22
CA HIS A 7 -22.93 -22.00 32.77
C HIS A 7 -22.78 -22.14 31.25
N SER A 8 -23.57 -21.38 30.46
CA SER A 8 -23.41 -21.40 29.00
C SER A 8 -22.24 -20.52 28.59
N SER A 9 -21.13 -21.13 28.17
CA SER A 9 -20.11 -20.42 27.40
C SER A 9 -20.65 -20.14 26.00
N PHE A 10 -20.80 -18.87 25.65
CA PHE A 10 -21.13 -18.46 24.29
C PHE A 10 -19.86 -18.46 23.44
N SER A 11 -19.72 -19.43 22.55
CA SER A 11 -18.75 -19.37 21.45
C SER A 11 -19.45 -18.79 20.22
N HIS A 12 -18.88 -17.72 19.63
CA HIS A 12 -19.33 -17.21 18.33
C HIS A 12 -18.68 -18.04 17.22
N PRO A 13 -19.41 -18.90 16.49
CA PRO A 13 -18.83 -19.65 15.39
C PRO A 13 -18.43 -18.69 14.26
N THR A 14 -17.17 -18.73 13.84
CA THR A 14 -16.68 -18.00 12.66
C THR A 14 -16.41 -18.97 11.53
N SER A 15 -16.80 -18.60 10.31
CA SER A 15 -16.49 -19.34 9.09
C SER A 15 -15.71 -18.44 8.15
N THR A 16 -14.63 -18.94 7.56
CA THR A 16 -13.76 -18.17 6.66
C THR A 16 -13.58 -18.93 5.35
N VAL A 17 -13.84 -18.25 4.25
CA VAL A 17 -13.55 -18.74 2.89
C VAL A 17 -12.39 -17.93 2.33
N ARG A 18 -11.41 -18.59 1.72
CA ARG A 18 -10.27 -17.95 1.05
C ARG A 18 -10.29 -18.34 -0.42
N TYR A 19 -10.28 -17.35 -1.29
CA TYR A 19 -10.25 -17.52 -2.74
C TYR A 19 -9.44 -16.40 -3.39
N ASN A 20 -8.96 -16.63 -4.61
CA ASN A 20 -8.28 -15.60 -5.40
C ASN A 20 -9.33 -14.80 -6.16
N ALA A 21 -9.44 -13.50 -5.87
CA ALA A 21 -10.27 -12.58 -6.64
C ALA A 21 -9.39 -11.79 -7.63
N PRO A 22 -9.83 -11.55 -8.87
CA PRO A 22 -9.13 -10.63 -9.77
C PRO A 22 -9.24 -9.20 -9.23
N VAL A 23 -8.17 -8.42 -9.37
CA VAL A 23 -8.16 -6.99 -9.01
C VAL A 23 -9.13 -6.27 -9.96
N LEU A 24 -10.23 -5.75 -9.42
CA LEU A 24 -11.28 -5.14 -10.22
C LEU A 24 -10.92 -3.67 -10.51
N GLU A 25 -10.34 -3.39 -11.68
CA GLU A 25 -9.94 -2.01 -12.04
C GLU A 25 -11.12 -1.03 -12.19
N GLY A 26 -12.37 -1.52 -12.24
CA GLY A 26 -13.55 -0.71 -12.56
C GLY A 26 -14.34 -0.08 -11.41
N ASN A 27 -14.14 -0.51 -10.15
CA ASN A 27 -14.93 -0.04 -8.99
C ASN A 27 -14.05 0.49 -7.84
N SER A 28 -12.85 0.96 -8.17
CA SER A 28 -11.91 1.51 -7.19
C SER A 28 -12.37 2.90 -6.72
N THR A 29 -12.48 3.11 -5.40
CA THR A 29 -12.78 4.45 -4.86
C THR A 29 -11.56 5.35 -4.84
N PHE A 30 -10.36 4.77 -4.83
CA PHE A 30 -9.11 5.49 -4.99
C PHE A 30 -8.56 5.27 -6.40
N SER A 31 -8.23 6.34 -7.10
CA SER A 31 -7.44 6.28 -8.33
C SER A 31 -5.97 6.41 -7.95
N ILE A 32 -5.20 5.36 -8.21
CA ILE A 32 -3.76 5.32 -7.96
C ILE A 32 -3.01 5.07 -9.27
N SER A 33 -1.92 5.81 -9.47
CA SER A 33 -0.96 5.57 -10.55
C SER A 33 0.47 5.64 -10.04
N ILE A 34 1.34 4.85 -10.65
CA ILE A 34 2.76 4.75 -10.30
C ILE A 34 3.59 5.13 -11.51
N THR A 35 4.51 6.07 -11.32
CA THR A 35 5.46 6.51 -12.34
C THR A 35 6.88 6.15 -11.90
N SER A 36 7.54 5.31 -12.69
CA SER A 36 8.91 4.85 -12.44
C SER A 36 9.71 4.85 -13.76
N PRO A 37 10.27 6.01 -14.17
CA PRO A 37 11.00 6.09 -15.44
C PRO A 37 12.33 5.34 -15.33
N SER A 38 12.84 4.78 -16.42
CA SER A 38 14.15 4.09 -16.41
C SER A 38 15.32 5.02 -16.03
N SER A 39 15.16 6.33 -16.21
CA SER A 39 16.12 7.34 -15.73
C SER A 39 16.15 7.52 -14.22
N SER A 40 15.20 6.95 -13.48
CA SER A 40 15.16 6.96 -12.00
C SER A 40 16.13 5.98 -11.36
N CYS A 41 16.75 5.11 -12.16
CA CYS A 41 17.75 4.15 -11.70
C CYS A 41 19.03 4.87 -11.34
N VAL A 42 19.41 4.81 -10.06
CA VAL A 42 20.61 5.44 -9.51
C VAL A 42 21.71 4.39 -9.41
N ASN A 43 22.70 4.49 -10.31
CA ASN A 43 23.90 3.66 -10.32
C ASN A 43 23.67 2.14 -10.33
N GLY A 44 22.45 1.66 -10.66
CA GLY A 44 22.07 0.25 -10.61
C GLY A 44 21.87 -0.31 -9.19
N PHE A 45 21.87 0.54 -8.17
CA PHE A 45 21.72 0.13 -6.76
C PHE A 45 20.45 0.69 -6.10
N ALA A 46 19.83 1.71 -6.69
CA ALA A 46 18.59 2.26 -6.18
C ALA A 46 17.69 2.70 -7.34
N TYR A 47 16.40 2.84 -7.07
CA TYR A 47 15.48 3.51 -7.99
C TYR A 47 14.40 4.27 -7.22
N SER A 48 13.89 5.32 -7.84
CA SER A 48 12.79 6.12 -7.29
C SER A 48 11.52 5.96 -8.10
N PHE A 49 10.38 6.01 -7.44
CA PHE A 49 9.08 6.03 -8.09
C PHE A 49 8.15 7.03 -7.40
N SER A 50 7.23 7.59 -8.18
CA SER A 50 6.20 8.49 -7.69
C SER A 50 4.85 7.79 -7.69
N ILE A 51 4.09 8.01 -6.63
CA ILE A 51 2.68 7.62 -6.53
C ILE A 51 1.85 8.89 -6.66
N ASN A 52 0.82 8.85 -7.51
CA ASN A 52 -0.24 9.86 -7.54
C ASN A 52 -1.55 9.22 -7.14
N LEU A 53 -2.27 9.87 -6.24
CA LEU A 53 -3.46 9.33 -5.61
C LEU A 53 -4.57 10.38 -5.58
N SER A 54 -5.77 10.00 -5.98
CA SER A 54 -6.99 10.82 -5.83
C SER A 54 -8.17 9.97 -5.38
N TYR A 55 -9.10 10.59 -4.65
CA TYR A 55 -10.32 9.96 -4.17
C TYR A 55 -11.51 10.26 -5.08
N HIS A 56 -12.21 9.21 -5.49
CA HIS A 56 -13.36 9.21 -6.39
C HIS A 56 -14.58 8.48 -5.81
N GLY A 57 -14.59 8.25 -4.49
CA GLY A 57 -15.76 7.68 -3.82
C GLY A 57 -16.91 8.69 -3.67
N ASN A 58 -17.92 8.29 -2.88
CA ASN A 58 -19.17 9.04 -2.77
C ASN A 58 -19.06 10.29 -1.89
N LYS A 59 -18.05 10.35 -1.00
CA LYS A 59 -17.79 11.51 -0.13
C LYS A 59 -17.05 12.61 -0.90
N ASN A 60 -16.95 13.81 -0.32
CA ASN A 60 -16.13 14.89 -0.91
C ASN A 60 -14.62 14.60 -0.82
N GLN A 61 -14.22 13.88 0.23
CA GLN A 61 -12.87 13.39 0.48
C GLN A 61 -12.96 12.08 1.29
N SER A 62 -11.89 11.31 1.33
CA SER A 62 -11.75 10.15 2.21
C SER A 62 -11.60 10.57 3.68
N ASN A 63 -11.46 9.59 4.57
CA ASN A 63 -10.79 9.80 5.84
C ASN A 63 -9.26 9.66 5.66
N GLN A 64 -8.52 9.46 6.75
CA GLN A 64 -7.12 9.10 6.70
C GLN A 64 -6.89 7.86 5.82
N VAL A 65 -5.86 7.88 4.99
CA VAL A 65 -5.60 6.83 4.02
C VAL A 65 -4.31 6.09 4.39
N ILE A 66 -4.31 4.78 4.15
CA ILE A 66 -3.10 3.97 4.18
C ILE A 66 -2.71 3.62 2.75
N VAL A 67 -1.44 3.87 2.41
CA VAL A 67 -0.77 3.34 1.22
C VAL A 67 0.16 2.21 1.68
N ASP A 68 -0.22 0.98 1.38
CA ASP A 68 0.54 -0.23 1.63
C ASP A 68 1.32 -0.63 0.38
N ILE A 69 2.63 -0.41 0.42
CA ILE A 69 3.56 -0.69 -0.68
C ILE A 69 4.32 -1.96 -0.34
N LYS A 70 4.00 -3.06 -1.02
CA LYS A 70 4.83 -4.27 -0.94
C LYS A 70 6.12 -4.06 -1.73
N LEU A 71 7.26 -4.17 -1.06
CA LEU A 71 8.57 -3.95 -1.70
C LEU A 71 8.93 -5.12 -2.63
N LEU A 72 9.66 -4.80 -3.70
CA LEU A 72 10.29 -5.82 -4.55
C LEU A 72 11.25 -6.68 -3.71
N SER A 73 11.35 -7.97 -4.04
CA SER A 73 12.27 -8.87 -3.37
C SER A 73 13.71 -8.36 -3.49
N GLY A 74 14.42 -8.29 -2.36
CA GLY A 74 15.81 -7.78 -2.32
C GLY A 74 15.92 -6.26 -2.28
N TYR A 75 14.82 -5.53 -2.03
CA TYR A 75 14.82 -4.08 -1.85
C TYR A 75 14.40 -3.67 -0.44
N THR A 76 14.92 -2.53 0.00
CA THR A 76 14.52 -1.84 1.24
C THR A 76 14.31 -0.37 0.94
N VAL A 77 13.60 0.35 1.82
CA VAL A 77 13.36 1.77 1.63
C VAL A 77 14.61 2.58 2.02
N ASP A 78 14.94 3.60 1.23
CA ASP A 78 15.88 4.64 1.64
C ASP A 78 15.23 5.51 2.73
N TYR A 79 15.71 5.39 3.97
CA TYR A 79 15.20 6.15 5.11
C TYR A 79 15.33 7.67 4.92
N GLN A 80 16.31 8.15 4.15
CA GLN A 80 16.41 9.58 3.85
C GLN A 80 15.30 10.06 2.92
N SER A 81 14.83 9.21 2.02
CA SER A 81 13.68 9.52 1.16
C SER A 81 12.39 9.64 1.97
N LEU A 82 12.21 8.84 3.03
CA LEU A 82 11.06 8.92 3.93
C LEU A 82 10.97 10.28 4.64
N ALA A 83 12.13 10.85 5.02
CA ALA A 83 12.19 12.16 5.65
C ALA A 83 11.83 13.33 4.70
N LYS A 84 11.81 13.07 3.38
CA LYS A 84 11.52 14.07 2.33
C LYS A 84 10.10 13.92 1.77
N LEU A 85 9.25 13.12 2.41
CA LEU A 85 7.86 12.94 2.00
C LEU A 85 7.07 14.26 2.16
N HIS A 86 6.00 14.38 1.38
CA HIS A 86 5.16 15.58 1.30
C HIS A 86 4.48 15.91 2.64
N ASP A 87 4.04 17.16 2.82
CA ASP A 87 3.37 17.64 4.03
C ASP A 87 2.10 16.84 4.38
N ASP A 88 1.44 16.25 3.38
CA ASP A 88 0.24 15.39 3.58
C ASP A 88 0.58 14.02 4.20
N VAL A 89 1.86 13.65 4.31
CA VAL A 89 2.29 12.38 4.91
C VAL A 89 2.43 12.54 6.42
N LEU A 90 1.55 11.85 7.15
CA LEU A 90 1.53 11.84 8.61
C LEU A 90 2.62 10.96 9.22
N LYS A 91 2.86 9.80 8.62
CA LYS A 91 3.83 8.81 9.09
C LYS A 91 4.19 7.84 7.98
N ALA A 92 5.42 7.35 7.99
CA ALA A 92 5.84 6.22 7.18
C ALA A 92 6.64 5.22 8.03
N GLU A 93 6.39 3.93 7.84
CA GLU A 93 7.12 2.86 8.52
C GLU A 93 7.26 1.61 7.66
N GLN A 94 8.41 0.94 7.75
CA GLN A 94 8.64 -0.33 7.07
C GLN A 94 8.41 -1.50 8.02
N ILE A 95 7.47 -2.39 7.69
CA ILE A 95 7.10 -3.57 8.49
C ILE A 95 7.01 -4.77 7.56
N ASN A 96 7.73 -5.86 7.86
CA ASN A 96 7.63 -7.13 7.13
C ASN A 96 7.74 -7.01 5.60
N ASN A 97 8.68 -6.22 5.06
CA ASN A 97 8.84 -5.96 3.61
C ASN A 97 7.70 -5.14 2.97
N HIS A 98 6.88 -4.47 3.79
CA HIS A 98 5.91 -3.49 3.35
C HIS A 98 6.32 -2.11 3.86
N LEU A 99 6.28 -1.11 3.00
CA LEU A 99 6.29 0.29 3.41
C LEU A 99 4.85 0.75 3.59
N ILE A 100 4.49 1.07 4.83
CA ILE A 100 3.17 1.55 5.21
C ILE A 100 3.26 3.07 5.38
N VAL A 101 2.54 3.80 4.52
CA VAL A 101 2.47 5.25 4.56
C VAL A 101 1.07 5.68 4.97
N TYR A 102 0.99 6.51 6.00
CA TYR A 102 -0.23 7.11 6.51
C TYR A 102 -0.28 8.54 5.99
N ILE A 103 -1.36 8.87 5.30
CA ILE A 103 -1.55 10.19 4.71
C ILE A 103 -2.85 10.82 5.17
N GLU A 104 -2.90 12.14 5.14
CA GLU A 104 -4.09 12.93 5.40
C GLU A 104 -5.26 12.57 4.45
N PRO A 105 -6.50 12.98 4.78
CA PRO A 105 -7.64 12.83 3.90
C PRO A 105 -7.37 13.28 2.46
N VAL A 106 -7.63 12.38 1.50
CA VAL A 106 -7.44 12.65 0.07
C VAL A 106 -8.77 13.04 -0.56
N SER A 107 -8.75 14.11 -1.35
CA SER A 107 -9.91 14.58 -2.11
C SER A 107 -9.78 14.20 -3.59
N ARG A 108 -10.56 14.83 -4.46
CA ARG A 108 -10.40 14.69 -5.92
C ARG A 108 -9.11 15.33 -6.42
N ASP A 109 -8.56 16.29 -5.68
CA ASP A 109 -7.28 16.89 -5.99
C ASP A 109 -6.16 15.88 -5.66
N PRO A 110 -5.30 15.53 -6.64
CA PRO A 110 -4.32 14.48 -6.45
C PRO A 110 -3.24 14.85 -5.43
N VAL A 111 -2.89 13.89 -4.58
CA VAL A 111 -1.70 13.93 -3.73
C VAL A 111 -0.59 13.11 -4.40
N SER A 112 0.62 13.65 -4.38
CA SER A 112 1.80 13.02 -4.96
C SER A 112 2.87 12.78 -3.90
N MET A 113 3.48 11.59 -3.92
CA MET A 113 4.61 11.26 -3.06
C MET A 113 5.69 10.52 -3.86
N SER A 114 6.95 10.67 -3.47
CA SER A 114 8.08 9.99 -4.09
C SER A 114 8.80 9.12 -3.07
N VAL A 115 9.14 7.90 -3.46
CA VAL A 115 9.83 6.92 -2.61
C VAL A 115 11.06 6.42 -3.37
N THR A 116 12.17 6.28 -2.67
CA THR A 116 13.38 5.64 -3.20
C THR A 116 13.59 4.30 -2.50
N LEU A 117 13.87 3.26 -3.29
CA LEU A 117 14.27 1.95 -2.78
C LEU A 117 15.73 1.67 -3.11
N ASP A 118 16.45 1.13 -2.14
CA ASP A 118 17.81 0.64 -2.27
C ASP A 118 17.82 -0.89 -2.37
N ILE A 119 18.75 -1.43 -3.14
CA ILE A 119 19.00 -2.86 -3.21
C ILE A 119 19.65 -3.33 -1.91
N SER A 120 19.00 -4.24 -1.20
CA SER A 120 19.55 -4.94 -0.04
C SER A 120 20.18 -6.28 -0.44
N GLU A 121 19.54 -7.00 -1.37
CA GLU A 121 19.99 -8.28 -1.89
C GLU A 121 19.77 -8.36 -3.39
N ARG A 122 20.72 -8.96 -4.11
CA ARG A 122 20.59 -9.14 -5.56
C ARG A 122 19.65 -10.30 -5.86
N VAL A 123 18.52 -9.98 -6.47
CA VAL A 123 17.50 -10.94 -6.91
C VAL A 123 17.32 -10.82 -8.43
N GLN A 124 17.31 -11.97 -9.12
CA GLN A 124 16.98 -12.04 -10.54
C GLN A 124 15.48 -12.30 -10.71
N ASP A 125 14.95 -12.04 -11.91
CA ASP A 125 13.54 -12.29 -12.27
C ASP A 125 12.53 -11.64 -11.31
N LEU A 126 12.76 -10.34 -11.02
CA LEU A 126 11.93 -9.54 -10.13
C LEU A 126 10.45 -9.58 -10.55
N GLN A 127 9.62 -10.10 -9.66
CA GLN A 127 8.17 -10.09 -9.85
C GLN A 127 7.60 -8.71 -9.51
N PRO A 128 6.61 -8.21 -10.27
CA PRO A 128 5.90 -6.99 -9.93
C PRO A 128 5.20 -7.14 -8.58
N GLN A 129 5.07 -6.03 -7.86
CA GLN A 129 4.40 -6.01 -6.55
C GLN A 129 3.19 -5.10 -6.57
N TYR A 130 2.29 -5.32 -5.62
CA TYR A 130 1.08 -4.52 -5.50
C TYR A 130 1.28 -3.36 -4.52
N VAL A 131 0.76 -2.21 -4.90
CA VAL A 131 0.49 -1.09 -4.00
C VAL A 131 -1.02 -1.07 -3.77
N HIS A 132 -1.41 -1.17 -2.51
CA HIS A 132 -2.80 -1.14 -2.09
C HIS A 132 -3.06 0.14 -1.30
N VAL A 133 -4.05 0.90 -1.72
CA VAL A 133 -4.50 2.10 -1.04
C VAL A 133 -5.89 1.87 -0.49
N TYR A 134 -6.13 2.25 0.75
CA TYR A 134 -7.46 2.11 1.36
C TYR A 134 -7.69 3.14 2.46
N ASP A 135 -8.96 3.48 2.67
CA ASP A 135 -9.38 4.31 3.80
C ASP A 135 -9.16 3.54 5.11
N TYR A 136 -8.57 4.21 6.11
CA TYR A 136 -8.21 3.61 7.38
C TYR A 136 -9.43 3.05 8.13
N TYR A 137 -10.59 3.69 8.00
CA TYR A 137 -11.82 3.35 8.71
C TYR A 137 -12.80 2.52 7.86
N ASP A 138 -12.68 2.59 6.53
CA ASP A 138 -13.55 1.86 5.60
C ASP A 138 -12.74 1.19 4.48
N ARG A 139 -12.30 -0.05 4.72
CA ARG A 139 -11.42 -0.77 3.78
C ARG A 139 -12.11 -1.19 2.47
N ASP A 140 -13.44 -1.08 2.40
CA ASP A 140 -14.15 -1.31 1.14
C ASP A 140 -13.90 -0.15 0.17
N GLU A 141 -13.57 1.05 0.68
CA GLU A 141 -13.00 2.13 -0.09
C GLU A 141 -11.50 1.89 -0.32
N SER A 142 -11.16 1.28 -1.46
CA SER A 142 -9.78 0.91 -1.80
C SER A 142 -9.44 1.14 -3.27
N GLY A 143 -8.15 0.98 -3.59
CA GLY A 143 -7.61 0.94 -4.93
C GLY A 143 -6.23 0.30 -5.01
N PHE A 144 -5.87 -0.17 -6.21
CA PHE A 144 -4.65 -0.94 -6.43
C PHE A 144 -3.88 -0.45 -7.64
N ALA A 145 -2.55 -0.51 -7.56
CA ALA A 145 -1.65 -0.36 -8.69
C ALA A 145 -0.53 -1.39 -8.62
N VAL A 146 0.08 -1.67 -9.77
CA VAL A 146 1.22 -2.57 -9.87
C VAL A 146 2.51 -1.75 -9.94
N LEU A 147 3.44 -2.04 -9.04
CA LEU A 147 4.80 -1.53 -9.01
C LEU A 147 5.70 -2.47 -9.81
N TRP A 148 6.27 -1.94 -10.89
CA TRP A 148 7.25 -2.61 -11.73
C TRP A 148 8.66 -2.13 -11.38
N HIS A 149 9.65 -3.00 -11.54
CA HIS A 149 11.04 -2.58 -11.46
C HIS A 149 11.40 -1.77 -12.72
N PRO A 150 11.86 -0.51 -12.59
CA PRO A 150 12.04 0.37 -13.75
C PRO A 150 13.35 0.12 -14.50
N CYS A 151 14.33 -0.53 -13.86
CA CYS A 151 15.63 -0.78 -14.47
C CYS A 151 15.64 -2.14 -15.16
N SER A 152 16.22 -2.20 -16.35
CA SER A 152 16.56 -3.47 -16.99
C SER A 152 17.52 -4.22 -16.06
N VAL A 153 17.10 -5.38 -15.57
CA VAL A 153 17.97 -6.30 -14.84
C VAL A 153 19.00 -6.81 -15.85
N GLN A 154 20.26 -6.39 -15.71
CA GLN A 154 21.35 -6.76 -16.63
C GLN A 154 22.15 -7.93 -16.08
#